data_AF-A0A2D5ECK0-F1
#
_entry.id   AF-A0A2D5ECK0-F1
#
_cell.length_a   1.000
_cell.length_b   1.000
_cell.length_c   1.000
_cell.angle_alpha   90.00
_cell.angle_beta   90.00
_cell.angle_gamma   90.00
#
_symmetry.space_group_name_H-M   'P 1'
#
loop_
_entity.id
_entity.type
_entity.pdbx_description
1 polymer ?
#
loop_
_entity_poly.entity_id
_entity_poly.type
_entity_poly.pdbx_seq_one_letter_code
_entity_poly.pdbx_strand_id
1 'polypeptide(L)'
;ELLAGGYLHNDVHTVMGPGLEQYARMPELDDGKPAWKPAAEQSAMPEVLRGVAQPFAPDGGLRVLEGNLGRGVIKVSAVAPEHHTIEAPAVVFNDQNELKAAFEAGELNRDCVVVVRFQGPRANGMPELHKLTPYLGVLQDRGYKVGLVTDGRMSGASGKVPAAIHVYPEALDGGPLARVEDGDTVVLDARNGTLSIRVEDDVLAARRPATTDLSGYHTGYGRELFGWFRRSASNPEQGASFFWNHEA
;
A
#
# COMPACT_ATOMS: atom_id res chain seq x y z
N GLU A 1 27.30 -4.30 -5.64
CA GLU A 1 26.06 -5.00 -5.22
C GLU A 1 25.07 -5.28 -6.36
N LEU A 2 24.03 -4.48 -6.61
CA LEU A 2 22.94 -4.89 -7.52
C LEU A 2 23.38 -5.15 -8.98
N LEU A 3 24.24 -4.30 -9.56
CA LEU A 3 24.82 -4.53 -10.89
C LEU A 3 25.63 -5.82 -10.94
N ALA A 4 26.56 -6.00 -9.99
CA ALA A 4 27.42 -7.19 -9.90
C ALA A 4 26.62 -8.47 -9.64
N GLY A 5 25.48 -8.37 -8.93
CA GLY A 5 24.55 -9.47 -8.69
C GLY A 5 23.57 -9.75 -9.82
N GLY A 6 23.61 -9.00 -10.93
CA GLY A 6 22.71 -9.19 -12.07
C GLY A 6 21.26 -8.73 -11.84
N TYR A 7 21.02 -7.90 -10.81
CA TYR A 7 19.68 -7.38 -10.48
C TYR A 7 19.36 -6.04 -11.14
N LEU A 8 20.31 -5.45 -11.88
CA LEU A 8 20.13 -4.22 -12.64
C LEU A 8 20.62 -4.42 -14.08
N HIS A 9 19.83 -3.94 -15.03
CA HIS A 9 20.17 -3.86 -16.44
C HIS A 9 21.20 -2.76 -16.68
N ASN A 10 22.41 -3.13 -17.13
CA ASN A 10 23.46 -2.15 -17.43
C ASN A 10 23.36 -1.63 -18.87
N ASP A 11 22.62 -2.30 -19.74
CA ASP A 11 22.40 -1.98 -21.16
C ASP A 11 21.37 -0.85 -21.36
N VAL A 12 21.59 0.28 -20.69
CA VAL A 12 20.68 1.44 -20.72
C VAL A 12 21.42 2.74 -21.03
N HIS A 13 20.70 3.73 -21.54
CA HIS A 13 21.19 5.10 -21.66
C HIS A 13 20.77 5.93 -20.45
N THR A 14 21.72 6.69 -19.92
CA THR A 14 21.51 7.62 -18.80
C THR A 14 21.96 9.01 -19.19
N VAL A 15 21.69 10.00 -18.33
CA VAL A 15 22.21 11.36 -18.51
C VAL A 15 23.75 11.44 -18.42
N MET A 16 24.40 10.43 -17.81
CA MET A 16 25.85 10.29 -17.71
C MET A 16 26.45 9.49 -18.87
N GLY A 17 25.66 9.16 -19.89
CA GLY A 17 26.04 8.29 -21.01
C GLY A 17 25.48 6.86 -20.88
N PRO A 18 25.92 5.93 -21.75
CA PRO A 18 25.51 4.53 -21.68
C PRO A 18 26.05 3.84 -20.42
N GLY A 19 25.27 2.95 -19.81
CA GLY A 19 25.65 2.18 -18.63
C GLY A 19 25.19 2.77 -17.30
N LEU A 20 24.67 1.91 -16.41
CA LEU A 20 24.42 2.25 -15.00
C LEU A 20 25.69 2.18 -14.14
N GLU A 21 26.76 1.54 -14.62
CA GLU A 21 28.06 1.50 -13.94
C GLU A 21 28.64 2.89 -13.59
N GLN A 22 28.27 3.93 -14.35
CA GLN A 22 28.64 5.32 -14.04
C GLN A 22 28.04 5.79 -12.70
N TYR A 23 26.87 5.26 -12.31
CA TYR A 23 26.19 5.54 -11.05
C TYR A 23 26.72 4.71 -9.87
N ALA A 24 27.65 3.78 -10.12
CA ALA A 24 28.40 3.07 -9.07
C ALA A 24 29.72 3.80 -8.70
N ARG A 25 29.84 5.09 -9.09
CA ARG A 25 30.97 5.96 -8.79
C ARG A 25 30.53 7.09 -7.87
N MET A 26 31.46 7.60 -7.08
CA MET A 26 31.26 8.73 -6.18
C MET A 26 31.87 10.00 -6.78
N PRO A 27 31.13 11.12 -6.79
CA PRO A 27 31.68 12.40 -7.17
C PRO A 27 32.62 12.92 -6.08
N GLU A 28 33.71 13.55 -6.49
CA GLU A 28 34.69 14.18 -5.61
C GLU A 28 35.30 15.41 -6.28
N LEU A 29 36.05 16.18 -5.50
CA LEU A 29 36.89 17.27 -6.00
C LEU A 29 38.35 16.87 -5.90
N ASP A 30 39.00 16.74 -7.05
CA ASP A 30 40.44 16.49 -7.20
C ASP A 30 41.12 17.77 -7.67
N ASP A 31 41.94 18.39 -6.82
CA ASP A 31 42.55 19.71 -7.03
C ASP A 31 41.55 20.79 -7.52
N GLY A 32 40.36 20.79 -6.94
CA GLY A 32 39.28 21.74 -7.28
C GLY A 32 38.55 21.43 -8.58
N LYS A 33 38.83 20.30 -9.24
CA LYS A 33 38.11 19.83 -10.42
C LYS A 33 37.20 18.64 -10.08
N PRO A 34 36.00 18.57 -10.65
CA PRO A 34 35.14 17.40 -10.48
C PRO A 34 35.82 16.14 -11.03
N ALA A 35 35.87 15.10 -10.22
CA ALA A 35 36.31 13.77 -10.59
C ALA A 35 35.30 12.73 -10.09
N TRP A 36 35.33 11.53 -10.69
CA TRP A 36 34.50 10.40 -10.31
C TRP A 36 35.39 9.23 -9.95
N LYS A 37 35.35 8.79 -8.69
CA LYS A 37 36.08 7.61 -8.23
C LYS A 37 35.14 6.42 -8.02
N PRO A 38 35.65 5.18 -8.07
CA PRO A 38 34.87 4.02 -7.67
C PRO A 38 34.29 4.19 -6.26
N ALA A 39 33.03 3.78 -6.07
CA ALA A 39 32.44 3.71 -4.73
C ALA A 39 33.12 2.61 -3.90
N ALA A 40 32.97 2.68 -2.57
CA ALA A 40 33.47 1.63 -1.68
C ALA A 40 32.77 0.29 -1.99
N GLU A 41 33.56 -0.78 -2.11
CA GLU A 41 33.04 -2.11 -2.39
C GLU A 41 32.39 -2.78 -1.18
N GLN A 42 32.76 -2.35 0.03
CA GLN A 42 32.27 -2.90 1.29
C GLN A 42 31.51 -1.83 2.07
N SER A 43 30.42 -2.25 2.71
CA SER A 43 29.67 -1.37 3.60
C SER A 43 30.47 -1.06 4.87
N ALA A 44 30.54 0.22 5.23
CA ALA A 44 31.12 0.66 6.50
C ALA A 44 30.20 0.42 7.71
N MET A 45 28.89 0.22 7.48
CA MET A 45 27.86 0.04 8.50
C MET A 45 26.86 -1.05 8.06
N PRO A 46 27.18 -2.35 8.22
CA PRO A 46 26.34 -3.48 7.82
C PRO A 46 24.96 -3.54 8.51
N GLU A 47 24.76 -2.83 9.60
CA GLU A 47 23.47 -2.63 10.25
C GLU A 47 22.55 -1.64 9.52
N VAL A 48 23.11 -0.82 8.62
CA VAL A 48 22.39 0.17 7.79
C VAL A 48 22.32 -0.25 6.32
N LEU A 49 23.45 -0.70 5.74
CA LEU A 49 23.55 -1.09 4.33
C LEU A 49 24.27 -2.43 4.23
N ARG A 50 23.63 -3.44 3.63
CA ARG A 50 24.22 -4.77 3.41
C ARG A 50 24.39 -5.07 1.92
N GLY A 51 25.35 -5.94 1.63
CA GLY A 51 25.52 -6.51 0.30
C GLY A 51 24.50 -7.60 -0.01
N VAL A 52 24.38 -7.95 -1.29
CA VAL A 52 23.40 -8.94 -1.78
C VAL A 52 23.67 -10.36 -1.27
N ALA A 53 24.90 -10.65 -0.83
CA ALA A 53 25.27 -11.94 -0.24
C ALA A 53 24.79 -12.12 1.20
N GLN A 54 24.52 -11.04 1.93
CA GLN A 54 24.02 -11.07 3.31
C GLN A 54 22.93 -10.00 3.50
N PRO A 55 21.80 -10.07 2.79
CA PRO A 55 20.79 -9.01 2.86
C PRO A 55 20.06 -9.02 4.22
N PHE A 56 19.29 -7.97 4.51
CA PHE A 56 18.42 -7.95 5.70
C PHE A 56 17.27 -8.98 5.59
N ALA A 57 16.76 -9.15 4.38
CA ALA A 57 15.72 -10.12 4.03
C ALA A 57 16.01 -10.65 2.62
N PRO A 58 15.56 -11.87 2.28
CA PRO A 58 15.80 -12.46 0.95
C PRO A 58 15.05 -11.75 -0.18
N ASP A 59 14.05 -10.93 0.13
CA ASP A 59 13.29 -10.14 -0.83
C ASP A 59 12.83 -8.79 -0.24
N GLY A 60 12.31 -7.90 -1.09
CA GLY A 60 11.91 -6.53 -0.70
C GLY A 60 10.62 -6.43 0.13
N GLY A 61 9.94 -7.55 0.39
CA GLY A 61 8.72 -7.62 1.19
C GLY A 61 7.48 -7.02 0.55
N LEU A 62 7.52 -6.58 -0.71
CA LEU A 62 6.32 -6.18 -1.45
C LEU A 62 5.66 -7.41 -2.07
N ARG A 63 4.34 -7.53 -1.93
CA ARG A 63 3.52 -8.59 -2.54
C ARG A 63 2.28 -7.99 -3.18
N VAL A 64 1.88 -8.58 -4.30
CA VAL A 64 0.55 -8.37 -4.89
C VAL A 64 -0.42 -9.30 -4.19
N LEU A 65 -1.62 -8.78 -3.92
CA LEU A 65 -2.74 -9.53 -3.40
C LEU A 65 -3.84 -9.57 -4.44
N GLU A 66 -4.50 -10.71 -4.59
CA GLU A 66 -5.59 -10.90 -5.54
C GLU A 66 -6.63 -11.89 -4.99
N GLY A 67 -7.90 -11.65 -5.31
CA GLY A 67 -9.01 -12.55 -5.00
C GLY A 67 -10.36 -11.90 -5.28
N ASN A 68 -11.43 -12.44 -4.71
CA ASN A 68 -12.79 -11.93 -4.95
C ASN A 68 -13.06 -10.54 -4.35
N LEU A 69 -12.16 -10.00 -3.51
CA LEU A 69 -12.19 -8.61 -3.06
C LEU A 69 -11.48 -7.62 -3.99
N GLY A 70 -10.86 -8.10 -5.07
CA GLY A 70 -10.10 -7.30 -6.03
C GLY A 70 -8.60 -7.56 -5.95
N ARG A 71 -7.82 -6.58 -6.42
CA ARG A 71 -6.35 -6.62 -6.43
C ARG A 71 -5.78 -5.46 -5.63
N GLY A 72 -4.64 -5.66 -4.98
CA GLY A 72 -3.96 -4.63 -4.20
C GLY A 72 -2.52 -5.02 -3.88
N VAL A 73 -1.88 -4.27 -3.00
CA VAL A 73 -0.51 -4.57 -2.56
C VAL A 73 -0.38 -4.55 -1.05
N ILE A 74 0.61 -5.29 -0.55
CA ILE A 74 0.99 -5.32 0.87
C ILE A 74 2.50 -5.31 0.99
N LYS A 75 3.00 -4.64 2.04
CA LYS A 75 4.42 -4.65 2.41
C LYS A 75 4.61 -5.39 3.73
N VAL A 76 5.27 -6.55 3.68
CA VAL A 76 5.50 -7.44 4.82
C VAL A 76 6.88 -7.31 5.47
N SER A 77 7.72 -6.37 5.01
CA SER A 77 9.11 -6.25 5.47
C SER A 77 9.28 -6.00 6.97
N ALA A 78 8.24 -5.47 7.65
CA ALA A 78 8.22 -5.26 9.10
C ALA A 78 7.09 -6.04 9.80
N VAL A 79 6.37 -6.89 9.06
CA VAL A 79 5.29 -7.73 9.59
C VAL A 79 5.90 -9.07 9.98
N ALA A 80 5.73 -9.47 11.23
CA ALA A 80 6.25 -10.75 11.70
C ALA A 80 5.55 -11.93 10.97
N PRO A 81 6.25 -13.04 10.65
CA PRO A 81 5.71 -14.14 9.84
C PRO A 81 4.37 -14.71 10.32
N GLU A 82 4.12 -14.71 11.63
CA GLU A 82 2.87 -15.15 12.26
C GLU A 82 1.67 -14.25 11.94
N HIS A 83 1.91 -12.99 11.54
CA HIS A 83 0.89 -12.03 11.12
C HIS A 83 0.78 -11.90 9.60
N HIS A 84 1.48 -12.75 8.81
CA HIS A 84 1.38 -12.70 7.33
C HIS A 84 0.02 -13.18 6.81
N THR A 85 -0.73 -13.92 7.62
CA THR A 85 -2.05 -14.42 7.25
C THR A 85 -3.03 -14.09 8.38
N ILE A 86 -4.09 -13.37 8.04
CA ILE A 86 -5.18 -13.03 8.95
C ILE A 86 -6.51 -13.42 8.31
N GLU A 87 -7.34 -14.10 9.10
CA GLU A 87 -8.73 -14.38 8.79
C GLU A 87 -9.57 -13.95 9.98
N ALA A 88 -10.34 -12.88 9.82
CA ALA A 88 -11.11 -12.28 10.92
C ALA A 88 -12.33 -11.50 10.41
N PRO A 89 -13.33 -11.23 11.27
CA PRO A 89 -14.51 -10.44 10.91
C PRO A 89 -14.15 -9.01 10.51
N ALA A 90 -14.82 -8.48 9.49
CA ALA A 90 -14.67 -7.12 9.02
C ALA A 90 -15.24 -6.12 10.03
N VAL A 91 -14.56 -5.00 10.19
CA VAL A 91 -15.11 -3.77 10.79
C VAL A 91 -14.95 -2.65 9.78
N VAL A 92 -16.07 -2.13 9.29
CA VAL A 92 -16.11 -1.30 8.08
C VAL A 92 -16.27 0.18 8.42
N PHE A 93 -15.38 1.00 7.86
CA PHE A 93 -15.39 2.46 7.97
C PHE A 93 -15.31 3.09 6.59
N ASN A 94 -15.76 4.34 6.48
CA ASN A 94 -15.64 5.14 5.26
C ASN A 94 -14.70 6.35 5.45
N ASP A 95 -14.27 6.62 6.68
CA ASP A 95 -13.37 7.71 7.04
C ASP A 95 -12.41 7.27 8.17
N GLN A 96 -11.13 7.64 8.06
CA GLN A 96 -10.12 7.29 9.07
C GLN A 96 -10.42 7.85 10.48
N ASN A 97 -11.23 8.90 10.59
CA ASN A 97 -11.60 9.48 11.88
C ASN A 97 -12.62 8.62 12.63
N GLU A 98 -13.40 7.77 11.94
CA GLU A 98 -14.33 6.83 12.56
C GLU A 98 -13.59 5.75 13.36
N LEU A 99 -12.44 5.28 12.85
CA LEU A 99 -11.63 4.27 13.51
C LEU A 99 -11.17 4.71 14.91
N LYS A 100 -10.79 5.99 15.05
CA LYS A 100 -10.38 6.53 16.34
C LYS A 100 -11.51 6.41 17.37
N ALA A 101 -12.72 6.80 17.00
CA ALA A 101 -13.87 6.75 17.90
C ALA A 101 -14.19 5.30 18.31
N ALA A 102 -14.18 4.36 17.37
CA ALA A 102 -14.41 2.93 17.64
C ALA A 102 -13.32 2.32 18.54
N PHE A 103 -12.06 2.72 18.34
CA PHE A 103 -10.96 2.29 19.21
C PHE A 103 -11.13 2.81 20.64
N GLU A 104 -11.46 4.09 20.81
CA GLU A 104 -11.68 4.72 22.12
C GLU A 104 -12.90 4.13 22.85
N ALA A 105 -13.93 3.72 22.12
CA ALA A 105 -15.09 3.00 22.63
C ALA A 105 -14.81 1.53 22.97
N GLY A 106 -13.64 0.99 22.59
CA GLY A 106 -13.24 -0.39 22.84
C GLY A 106 -13.88 -1.42 21.90
N GLU A 107 -14.55 -0.98 20.83
CA GLU A 107 -15.28 -1.82 19.87
C GLU A 107 -14.35 -2.69 19.00
N LEU A 108 -13.06 -2.31 18.95
CA LEU A 108 -12.00 -3.00 18.22
C LEU A 108 -11.18 -3.98 19.08
N ASN A 109 -11.53 -4.19 20.36
CA ASN A 109 -10.82 -5.12 21.26
C ASN A 109 -11.15 -6.60 20.96
N ARG A 110 -10.84 -7.03 19.74
CA ARG A 110 -11.09 -8.37 19.20
C ARG A 110 -10.27 -8.57 17.93
N ASP A 111 -10.16 -9.81 17.48
CA ASP A 111 -9.64 -10.11 16.15
C ASP A 111 -10.55 -9.46 15.10
N CYS A 112 -9.97 -8.70 14.17
CA CYS A 112 -10.74 -8.01 13.13
C CYS A 112 -9.89 -7.65 11.91
N VAL A 113 -10.56 -7.54 10.75
CA VAL A 113 -10.00 -6.85 9.59
C VAL A 113 -10.70 -5.51 9.45
N VAL A 114 -9.98 -4.43 9.71
CA VAL A 114 -10.50 -3.09 9.49
C VAL A 114 -10.53 -2.81 7.99
N VAL A 115 -11.70 -2.46 7.48
CA VAL A 115 -11.90 -2.09 6.08
C VAL A 115 -12.20 -0.59 6.00
N VAL A 116 -11.35 0.18 5.32
CA VAL A 116 -11.57 1.63 5.13
C VAL A 116 -11.79 1.92 3.65
N ARG A 117 -13.02 2.30 3.31
CA ARG A 117 -13.48 2.49 1.93
C ARG A 117 -13.48 3.96 1.51
N PHE A 118 -13.63 4.19 0.21
CA PHE A 118 -13.78 5.53 -0.39
C PHE A 118 -12.55 6.41 -0.14
N GLN A 119 -11.37 5.78 -0.10
CA GLN A 119 -10.08 6.45 0.03
C GLN A 119 -9.25 6.34 -1.26
N GLY A 120 -9.85 5.85 -2.35
CA GLY A 120 -9.20 5.67 -3.65
C GLY A 120 -8.92 6.98 -4.41
N PRO A 121 -8.23 6.89 -5.55
CA PRO A 121 -7.90 8.04 -6.39
C PRO A 121 -9.12 8.88 -6.78
N ARG A 122 -10.22 8.24 -7.20
CA ARG A 122 -11.41 8.94 -7.71
C ARG A 122 -12.31 9.43 -6.59
N ALA A 123 -12.30 8.75 -5.44
CA ALA A 123 -13.04 9.15 -4.24
C ALA A 123 -12.61 10.52 -3.70
N ASN A 124 -11.40 10.61 -3.16
CA ASN A 124 -10.91 11.80 -2.46
C ASN A 124 -9.45 12.15 -2.81
N GLY A 125 -8.92 11.61 -3.90
CA GLY A 125 -7.54 11.88 -4.36
C GLY A 125 -6.49 11.01 -3.67
N MET A 126 -6.90 9.92 -3.02
CA MET A 126 -6.02 8.96 -2.35
C MET A 126 -5.03 9.61 -1.36
N PRO A 127 -5.51 10.27 -0.29
CA PRO A 127 -4.64 10.82 0.74
C PRO A 127 -3.95 9.70 1.55
N GLU A 128 -2.84 10.03 2.20
CA GLU A 128 -2.18 9.10 3.12
C GLU A 128 -2.91 9.06 4.49
N LEU A 129 -3.38 7.88 4.87
CA LEU A 129 -4.19 7.64 6.06
C LEU A 129 -3.33 7.37 7.32
N HIS A 130 -2.58 8.38 7.76
CA HIS A 130 -1.62 8.26 8.87
C HIS A 130 -2.23 7.91 10.25
N LYS A 131 -3.54 8.07 10.44
CA LYS A 131 -4.17 7.85 11.77
C LYS A 131 -4.48 6.39 12.08
N LEU A 132 -4.41 5.47 11.12
CA LEU A 132 -4.88 4.09 11.32
C LEU A 132 -3.85 3.19 12.03
N THR A 133 -2.58 3.28 11.64
CA THR A 133 -1.51 2.36 12.07
C THR A 133 -1.22 2.38 13.58
N PRO A 134 -1.23 3.52 14.30
CA PRO A 134 -0.97 3.50 15.74
C PRO A 134 -2.02 2.70 16.52
N TYR A 135 -3.31 2.88 16.21
CA TYR A 135 -4.40 2.17 16.91
C TYR A 135 -4.37 0.66 16.62
N LEU A 136 -4.23 0.28 15.35
CA LEU A 136 -4.10 -1.13 14.97
C LEU A 136 -2.86 -1.78 15.58
N GLY A 137 -1.73 -1.06 15.62
CA GLY A 137 -0.51 -1.53 16.26
C GLY A 137 -0.70 -1.84 17.75
N VAL A 138 -1.45 -1.01 18.47
CA VAL A 138 -1.80 -1.26 19.88
C VAL A 138 -2.71 -2.47 20.03
N LEU A 139 -3.67 -2.70 19.13
CA LEU A 139 -4.50 -3.91 19.16
C LEU A 139 -3.67 -5.18 18.94
N GLN A 140 -2.73 -5.14 18.00
CA GLN A 140 -1.80 -6.26 17.77
C GLN A 140 -0.91 -6.52 18.99
N ASP A 141 -0.43 -5.48 19.67
CA ASP A 141 0.36 -5.62 20.91
C ASP A 141 -0.45 -6.21 22.07
N ARG A 142 -1.77 -6.04 22.06
CA ARG A 142 -2.69 -6.68 23.01
C ARG A 142 -2.93 -8.15 22.68
N GLY A 143 -2.38 -8.67 21.58
CA GLY A 143 -2.48 -10.06 21.15
C GLY A 143 -3.62 -10.35 20.18
N TYR A 144 -4.35 -9.33 19.71
CA TYR A 144 -5.40 -9.53 18.70
C TYR A 144 -4.81 -9.69 17.30
N LYS A 145 -5.44 -10.53 16.49
CA LYS A 145 -5.15 -10.64 15.06
C LYS A 145 -5.88 -9.53 14.32
N VAL A 146 -5.14 -8.50 13.94
CA VAL A 146 -5.69 -7.32 13.26
C VAL A 146 -5.08 -7.09 11.89
N GLY A 147 -5.92 -6.84 10.89
CA GLY A 147 -5.51 -6.48 9.54
C GLY A 147 -6.17 -5.18 9.07
N LEU A 148 -5.63 -4.60 7.99
CA LEU A 148 -6.21 -3.44 7.32
C LEU A 148 -6.43 -3.73 5.84
N VAL A 149 -7.56 -3.31 5.29
CA VAL A 149 -7.85 -3.33 3.85
C VAL A 149 -8.40 -1.96 3.45
N THR A 150 -7.82 -1.34 2.43
CA THR A 150 -8.30 -0.05 1.92
C THR A 150 -8.05 0.13 0.44
N ASP A 151 -8.98 0.79 -0.24
CA ASP A 151 -8.80 1.31 -1.60
C ASP A 151 -7.88 2.55 -1.64
N GLY A 152 -7.52 3.11 -0.48
CA GLY A 152 -6.56 4.19 -0.32
C GLY A 152 -5.14 3.73 -0.01
N ARG A 153 -4.38 4.60 0.67
CA ARG A 153 -2.96 4.35 0.99
C ARG A 153 -2.55 4.79 2.37
N MET A 154 -1.41 4.25 2.80
CA MET A 154 -0.72 4.61 4.03
C MET A 154 0.52 5.46 3.70
N SER A 155 1.24 5.95 4.72
CA SER A 155 2.42 6.83 4.58
C SER A 155 3.66 6.21 3.92
N GLY A 156 3.51 5.09 3.20
CA GLY A 156 4.60 4.36 2.54
C GLY A 156 5.57 3.61 3.48
N ALA A 157 5.51 3.88 4.79
CA ALA A 157 6.30 3.19 5.81
C ALA A 157 5.82 1.75 6.03
N SER A 158 6.75 0.84 6.30
CA SER A 158 6.42 -0.53 6.69
C SER A 158 5.93 -0.57 8.13
N GLY A 159 4.66 -0.89 8.34
CA GLY A 159 4.09 -1.17 9.66
C GLY A 159 4.22 -2.65 10.04
N LYS A 160 4.03 -2.94 11.34
CA LYS A 160 3.96 -4.31 11.86
C LYS A 160 2.61 -5.01 11.65
N VAL A 161 1.59 -4.23 11.30
CA VAL A 161 0.23 -4.69 11.01
C VAL A 161 0.13 -4.99 9.52
N PRO A 162 -0.39 -6.16 9.09
CA PRO A 162 -0.60 -6.45 7.69
C PRO A 162 -1.70 -5.55 7.11
N ALA A 163 -1.37 -4.84 6.03
CA ALA A 163 -2.25 -3.88 5.38
C ALA A 163 -2.28 -4.11 3.86
N ALA A 164 -3.44 -4.51 3.34
CA ALA A 164 -3.75 -4.44 1.93
C ALA A 164 -4.15 -3.01 1.58
N ILE A 165 -3.35 -2.36 0.74
CA ILE A 165 -3.56 -0.98 0.29
C ILE A 165 -3.72 -0.96 -1.22
N HIS A 166 -4.19 0.18 -1.73
CA HIS A 166 -4.41 0.39 -3.16
C HIS A 166 -5.37 -0.65 -3.76
N VAL A 167 -6.33 -1.14 -2.97
CA VAL A 167 -7.28 -2.15 -3.44
C VAL A 167 -8.15 -1.56 -4.54
N TYR A 168 -8.22 -2.24 -5.68
CA TYR A 168 -9.05 -1.84 -6.81
C TYR A 168 -9.83 -3.04 -7.38
N PRO A 169 -10.99 -2.81 -8.03
CA PRO A 169 -11.67 -1.52 -8.24
C PRO A 169 -12.08 -0.83 -6.92
N GLU A 170 -11.92 0.51 -6.86
CA GLU A 170 -12.19 1.26 -5.62
C GLU A 170 -13.68 1.24 -5.24
N ALA A 171 -14.00 1.54 -3.97
CA ALA A 171 -15.37 1.45 -3.50
C ALA A 171 -16.31 2.45 -4.19
N LEU A 172 -15.81 3.63 -4.60
CA LEU A 172 -16.61 4.62 -5.33
C LEU A 172 -17.15 4.04 -6.66
N ASP A 173 -16.36 3.20 -7.32
CA ASP A 173 -16.71 2.58 -8.60
C ASP A 173 -17.57 1.32 -8.44
N GLY A 174 -18.02 1.03 -7.22
CA GLY A 174 -18.86 -0.14 -6.91
C GLY A 174 -18.09 -1.46 -6.90
N GLY A 175 -16.76 -1.40 -6.75
CA GLY A 175 -15.90 -2.58 -6.61
C GLY A 175 -16.29 -3.46 -5.42
N PRO A 176 -15.75 -4.69 -5.33
CA PRO A 176 -16.12 -5.65 -4.29
C PRO A 176 -15.98 -5.09 -2.87
N LEU A 177 -14.98 -4.24 -2.61
CA LEU A 177 -14.77 -3.59 -1.32
C LEU A 177 -15.99 -2.76 -0.86
N ALA A 178 -16.76 -2.16 -1.78
CA ALA A 178 -17.98 -1.42 -1.46
C ALA A 178 -19.11 -2.31 -0.91
N ARG A 179 -19.01 -3.63 -1.06
CA ARG A 179 -20.06 -4.62 -0.73
C ARG A 179 -19.73 -5.43 0.52
N VAL A 180 -18.60 -5.14 1.15
CA VAL A 180 -18.22 -5.68 2.45
C VAL A 180 -19.10 -5.05 3.53
N GLU A 181 -19.63 -5.89 4.41
CA GLU A 181 -20.47 -5.55 5.54
C GLU A 181 -19.76 -5.95 6.85
N ASP A 182 -20.12 -5.30 7.96
CA ASP A 182 -19.57 -5.64 9.27
C ASP A 182 -19.82 -7.12 9.61
N GLY A 183 -18.80 -7.79 10.13
CA GLY A 183 -18.87 -9.20 10.50
C GLY A 183 -18.52 -10.20 9.40
N ASP A 184 -18.45 -9.77 8.13
CA ASP A 184 -17.98 -10.64 7.05
C ASP A 184 -16.55 -11.14 7.33
N THR A 185 -16.28 -12.42 7.11
CA THR A 185 -14.92 -12.94 7.34
C THR A 185 -14.01 -12.58 6.15
N VAL A 186 -13.03 -11.72 6.39
CA VAL A 186 -12.03 -11.31 5.40
C VAL A 186 -10.75 -12.10 5.63
N VAL A 187 -10.15 -12.56 4.53
CA VAL A 187 -8.89 -13.30 4.48
C VAL A 187 -7.85 -12.41 3.79
N LEU A 188 -6.82 -12.06 4.54
CA LEU A 188 -5.63 -11.37 4.07
C LEU A 188 -4.45 -12.32 4.21
N ASP A 189 -3.98 -12.87 3.10
CA ASP A 189 -2.89 -13.85 3.08
C ASP A 189 -1.73 -13.36 2.22
N ALA A 190 -0.74 -12.73 2.87
CA ALA A 190 0.45 -12.23 2.21
C ALA A 190 1.42 -13.34 1.78
N ARG A 191 1.29 -14.57 2.30
CA ARG A 191 2.14 -15.70 1.90
C ARG A 191 1.77 -16.20 0.52
N ASN A 192 0.46 -16.34 0.29
CA ASN A 192 -0.09 -16.84 -0.98
C ASN A 192 -0.51 -15.72 -1.94
N GLY A 193 -0.49 -14.46 -1.51
CA GLY A 193 -0.90 -13.34 -2.35
C GLY A 193 -2.42 -13.24 -2.48
N THR A 194 -3.18 -13.61 -1.44
CA THR A 194 -4.65 -13.70 -1.50
C THR A 194 -5.32 -12.59 -0.69
N LEU A 195 -6.30 -11.93 -1.31
CA LEU A 195 -7.24 -11.02 -0.63
C LEU A 195 -8.67 -11.43 -0.98
N SER A 196 -9.39 -12.00 -0.02
CA SER A 196 -10.73 -12.56 -0.27
C SER A 196 -11.67 -12.35 0.91
N ILE A 197 -12.95 -12.56 0.65
CA ILE A 197 -14.03 -12.57 1.64
C ILE A 197 -14.75 -13.93 1.59
N ARG A 198 -15.12 -14.48 2.76
CA ARG A 198 -15.87 -15.76 2.88
C ARG A 198 -17.36 -15.56 2.63
N VAL A 199 -17.68 -14.97 1.49
CA VAL A 199 -19.03 -14.78 0.97
C VAL A 199 -19.02 -15.28 -0.46
N GLU A 200 -19.99 -16.10 -0.84
CA GLU A 200 -20.13 -16.59 -2.21
C GLU A 200 -20.22 -15.43 -3.20
N ASP A 201 -19.55 -15.55 -4.35
CA ASP A 201 -19.38 -14.44 -5.29
C ASP A 201 -20.73 -13.89 -5.80
N ASP A 202 -21.72 -14.76 -6.05
CA ASP A 202 -23.08 -14.34 -6.46
C ASP A 202 -23.80 -13.56 -5.36
N VAL A 203 -23.59 -13.94 -4.09
CA VAL A 203 -24.18 -13.23 -2.93
C VAL A 203 -23.53 -11.87 -2.77
N LEU A 204 -22.19 -11.82 -2.85
CA LEU A 204 -21.45 -10.57 -2.78
C LEU A 204 -21.84 -9.63 -3.92
N ALA A 205 -21.93 -10.13 -5.16
CA ALA A 205 -22.33 -9.36 -6.34
C ALA A 205 -23.78 -8.85 -6.27
N ALA A 206 -24.67 -9.57 -5.59
CA ALA A 206 -26.06 -9.14 -5.37
C ALA A 206 -26.22 -8.06 -4.29
N ARG A 207 -25.27 -7.91 -3.36
CA ARG A 207 -25.32 -6.86 -2.33
C ARG A 207 -25.26 -5.48 -2.93
N ARG A 208 -26.08 -4.56 -2.46
CA ARG A 208 -26.03 -3.16 -2.89
C ARG A 208 -24.68 -2.55 -2.47
N PRO A 209 -23.90 -1.96 -3.40
CA PRO A 209 -22.69 -1.22 -3.02
C PRO A 209 -23.02 -0.11 -2.04
N ALA A 210 -22.20 0.02 -0.99
CA ALA A 210 -22.27 1.17 -0.10
C ALA A 210 -22.03 2.47 -0.89
N THR A 211 -22.60 3.55 -0.39
CA THR A 211 -22.37 4.91 -0.90
C THR A 211 -22.07 5.82 0.28
N THR A 212 -21.23 6.84 0.06
CA THR A 212 -20.95 7.86 1.07
C THR A 212 -20.98 9.25 0.44
N ASP A 213 -21.24 10.28 1.24
CA ASP A 213 -21.18 11.67 0.77
C ASP A 213 -19.73 12.15 0.73
N LEU A 214 -19.19 12.33 -0.47
CA LEU A 214 -17.85 12.82 -0.72
C LEU A 214 -17.80 14.32 -1.06
N SER A 215 -18.91 15.05 -1.00
CA SER A 215 -18.98 16.46 -1.38
C SER A 215 -18.00 17.34 -0.59
N GLY A 216 -17.81 17.03 0.69
CA GLY A 216 -16.83 17.67 1.58
C GLY A 216 -15.37 17.41 1.17
N TYR A 217 -15.10 16.40 0.33
CA TYR A 217 -13.81 16.11 -0.28
C TYR A 217 -13.63 16.75 -1.65
N HIS A 218 -14.68 17.30 -2.24
CA HIS A 218 -14.66 17.78 -3.63
C HIS A 218 -14.61 19.30 -3.76
N THR A 219 -14.89 20.04 -2.68
CA THR A 219 -14.94 21.51 -2.66
C THR A 219 -14.10 22.10 -1.53
N GLY A 220 -13.61 23.33 -1.67
CA GLY A 220 -12.79 24.02 -0.68
C GLY A 220 -11.31 23.68 -0.78
N TYR A 221 -10.46 24.61 -0.34
CA TYR A 221 -8.99 24.55 -0.49
C TYR A 221 -8.54 24.34 -1.96
N GLY A 222 -9.34 24.79 -2.94
CA GLY A 222 -9.05 24.66 -4.37
C GLY A 222 -9.31 23.26 -4.93
N ARG A 223 -9.93 22.33 -4.17
CA ARG A 223 -10.22 20.95 -4.63
C ARG A 223 -11.16 20.91 -5.84
N GLU A 224 -11.97 21.94 -6.02
CA GLU A 224 -12.82 22.17 -7.18
C GLU A 224 -12.02 22.29 -8.49
N LEU A 225 -10.80 22.84 -8.45
CA LEU A 225 -9.91 22.95 -9.60
C LEU A 225 -9.43 21.58 -10.11
N PHE A 226 -9.47 20.57 -9.24
CA PHE A 226 -8.97 19.21 -9.52
C PHE A 226 -10.07 18.19 -9.78
N GLY A 227 -11.34 18.63 -9.87
CA GLY A 227 -12.47 17.71 -10.01
C GLY A 227 -12.37 16.80 -11.23
N TRP A 228 -11.91 17.32 -12.37
CA TRP A 228 -11.69 16.50 -13.57
C TRP A 228 -10.55 15.50 -13.41
N PHE A 229 -9.39 15.95 -12.91
CA PHE A 229 -8.25 15.05 -12.66
C PHE A 229 -8.62 13.91 -11.73
N ARG A 230 -9.39 14.19 -10.67
CA ARG A 230 -9.87 13.17 -9.72
C ARG A 230 -10.80 12.17 -10.41
N ARG A 231 -11.81 12.62 -11.14
CA ARG A 231 -12.78 11.74 -11.81
C ARG A 231 -12.16 10.89 -12.92
N SER A 232 -11.10 11.37 -13.56
CA SER A 232 -10.41 10.70 -14.66
C SER A 232 -9.21 9.86 -14.23
N ALA A 233 -8.86 9.82 -12.95
CA ALA A 233 -7.75 9.02 -12.45
C ALA A 233 -7.98 7.53 -12.76
N SER A 234 -6.95 6.86 -13.30
CA SER A 234 -6.92 5.41 -13.46
C SER A 234 -6.80 4.70 -12.11
N ASN A 235 -6.88 3.37 -12.12
CA ASN A 235 -6.65 2.60 -10.90
C ASN A 235 -5.18 2.66 -10.44
N PRO A 236 -4.87 2.31 -9.18
CA PRO A 236 -3.50 2.35 -8.66
C PRO A 236 -2.49 1.44 -9.39
N GLU A 237 -2.90 0.29 -9.95
CA GLU A 237 -2.00 -0.58 -10.73
C GLU A 237 -1.54 0.10 -12.02
N GLN A 238 -2.39 0.94 -12.60
CA GLN A 238 -2.08 1.81 -13.74
C GLN A 238 -1.45 3.15 -13.32
N GLY A 239 -1.04 3.28 -12.06
CA GLY A 239 -0.33 4.45 -11.54
C GLY A 239 -1.21 5.63 -11.11
N ALA A 240 -2.53 5.44 -10.99
CA ALA A 240 -3.48 6.52 -10.64
C ALA A 240 -3.33 7.78 -11.52
N SER A 241 -3.06 7.57 -12.81
CA SER A 241 -2.79 8.60 -13.80
C SER A 241 -4.08 9.20 -14.33
N PHE A 242 -4.10 10.51 -14.56
CA PHE A 242 -5.20 11.20 -15.24
C PHE A 242 -4.89 11.54 -16.71
N PHE A 243 -3.67 11.24 -17.19
CA PHE A 243 -3.27 11.47 -18.58
C PHE A 243 -3.58 10.29 -19.50
N TRP A 244 -3.51 9.07 -18.96
CA TRP A 244 -3.56 7.82 -19.72
C TRP A 244 -4.54 6.85 -19.06
N ASN A 245 -5.80 7.25 -18.96
CA ASN A 245 -6.86 6.36 -18.51
C ASN A 245 -7.52 5.75 -19.75
N HIS A 246 -7.14 4.51 -20.08
CA HIS A 246 -7.66 3.79 -21.24
C HIS A 246 -9.15 3.41 -21.11
N GLU A 247 -9.75 3.59 -19.92
CA GLU A 247 -11.14 3.24 -19.61
C GLU A 247 -12.05 4.47 -19.40
N ALA A 248 -11.51 5.69 -19.42
CA ALA A 248 -12.26 6.95 -19.19
C ALA A 248 -12.90 7.55 -20.44
#